data_AF-A0AAW2S813-F1
#
_entry.id   AF-A0AAW2S813-F1
#
_cell.length_a   1.000
_cell.length_b   1.000
_cell.length_c   1.000
_cell.angle_alpha   90.00
_cell.angle_beta   90.00
_cell.angle_gamma   90.00
#
_symmetry.space_group_name_H-M   'P 1'
#
loop_
_entity.id
_entity.type
_entity.pdbx_description
1 polymer ?
#
loop_
_entity_poly.entity_id
_entity_poly.type
_entity_poly.pdbx_seq_one_letter_code
_entity_poly.pdbx_strand_id
1 'polypeptide(L)'
;MSPYLFVLVIEVLTLLIKQDMGFSYHWRCQELSLFQLCFADDLFLFCKADVSSVNVFKRGLDMFVSMSSLHANPSKSHLIISKSSYDVRDGLLTILGFQEGHLSVQYLGLPLLASRLMISDCKPLLLKINSRIKGWQGIQLSFAGQIQLTKSALMPIDVNWAMAFLLTKGVIQ
;
A
#
# COMPACT_ATOMS: atom_id res chain seq x y z
N MET A 1 -10.27 12.29 -13.23
CA MET A 1 -11.52 11.71 -12.70
C MET A 1 -11.79 12.33 -11.32
N SER A 2 -13.03 12.58 -10.93
CA SER A 2 -13.35 13.00 -9.55
C SER A 2 -13.09 11.83 -8.57
N PRO A 3 -12.57 12.07 -7.34
CA PRO A 3 -12.29 10.99 -6.38
C PRO A 3 -13.50 10.10 -6.09
N TYR A 4 -14.69 10.67 -5.96
CA TYR A 4 -15.92 9.90 -5.72
C TYR A 4 -16.29 9.01 -6.90
N LEU A 5 -16.14 9.50 -8.12
CA LEU A 5 -16.43 8.73 -9.33
C LEU A 5 -15.44 7.57 -9.46
N PHE A 6 -14.17 7.78 -9.10
CA PHE A 6 -13.18 6.72 -9.09
C PHE A 6 -13.56 5.60 -8.11
N VAL A 7 -13.96 5.95 -6.89
CA VAL A 7 -14.41 4.96 -5.90
C VAL A 7 -15.60 4.14 -6.42
N LEU A 8 -16.60 4.80 -7.03
CA LEU A 8 -17.75 4.09 -7.61
C LEU A 8 -17.35 3.15 -8.76
N VAL A 9 -16.43 3.58 -9.62
CA VAL A 9 -15.94 2.75 -10.74
C VAL A 9 -15.17 1.56 -10.21
N ILE A 10 -14.33 1.75 -9.19
CA ILE A 10 -13.57 0.67 -8.55
C ILE A 10 -14.47 -0.31 -7.78
N GLU A 11 -15.62 0.13 -7.25
CA GLU A 11 -16.61 -0.78 -6.66
C GLU A 11 -17.15 -1.78 -7.69
N VAL A 12 -17.25 -1.40 -8.97
CA VAL A 12 -17.62 -2.32 -10.05
C VAL A 12 -16.59 -3.44 -10.18
N LEU A 13 -15.29 -3.13 -10.11
CA LEU A 13 -14.22 -4.13 -10.11
C LEU A 13 -14.37 -5.09 -8.91
N THR A 14 -14.68 -4.55 -7.73
CA THR A 14 -14.94 -5.34 -6.52
C THR A 14 -16.07 -6.36 -6.76
N LEU A 15 -17.17 -5.93 -7.37
CA LEU A 15 -18.32 -6.79 -7.65
C LEU A 15 -18.00 -7.88 -8.68
N LEU A 16 -17.29 -7.52 -9.76
CA LEU A 16 -16.88 -8.48 -10.81
C LEU A 16 -16.04 -9.63 -10.24
N ILE A 17 -15.14 -9.33 -9.31
CA ILE A 17 -14.27 -10.32 -8.69
C ILE A 17 -15.05 -11.16 -7.65
N LYS A 18 -15.89 -10.53 -6.82
CA LYS A 18 -16.68 -11.23 -5.79
C LYS A 18 -17.69 -12.23 -6.36
N GLN A 19 -18.16 -11.99 -7.58
CA GLN A 19 -19.16 -12.86 -8.22
C GLN A 19 -18.57 -14.21 -8.65
N ASP A 20 -17.24 -14.33 -8.75
CA ASP A 20 -16.58 -15.54 -9.22
C ASP A 20 -16.28 -16.51 -8.05
N MET A 21 -16.92 -17.68 -8.10
CA MET A 21 -16.79 -18.74 -7.07
C MET A 21 -15.38 -19.36 -7.00
N GLY A 22 -14.52 -19.11 -7.99
CA GLY A 22 -13.15 -19.60 -8.03
C GLY A 22 -12.15 -18.79 -7.19
N PHE A 23 -12.59 -17.70 -6.56
CA PHE A 23 -11.71 -16.80 -5.81
C PHE A 23 -11.43 -17.29 -4.39
N SER A 24 -10.14 -17.42 -4.05
CA SER A 24 -9.69 -17.69 -2.68
C SER A 24 -8.95 -16.50 -2.07
N TYR A 25 -9.37 -16.12 -0.86
CA TYR A 25 -8.71 -15.08 -0.09
C TYR A 25 -7.32 -15.52 0.37
N HIS A 26 -6.43 -14.54 0.52
CA HIS A 26 -5.18 -14.75 1.25
C HIS A 26 -5.49 -15.13 2.72
N TRP A 27 -4.76 -16.09 3.29
CA TRP A 27 -5.04 -16.67 4.60
C TRP A 27 -5.17 -15.64 5.73
N ARG A 28 -4.37 -14.56 5.71
CA ARG A 28 -4.47 -13.45 6.69
C ARG A 28 -5.63 -12.49 6.45
N CYS A 29 -6.23 -12.51 5.28
CA CYS A 29 -7.28 -11.58 4.87
C CYS A 29 -8.66 -12.24 4.81
N GLN A 30 -8.72 -13.56 5.01
CA GLN A 30 -9.94 -14.36 4.94
C GLN A 30 -10.96 -13.96 6.01
N GLU A 31 -10.53 -13.74 7.25
CA GLU A 31 -11.42 -13.29 8.34
C GLU A 31 -12.07 -11.94 8.05
N LEU A 32 -11.34 -11.04 7.38
CA LEU A 32 -11.80 -9.70 7.02
C LEU A 32 -12.49 -9.66 5.64
N SER A 33 -12.55 -10.79 4.92
CA SER A 33 -12.98 -10.86 3.52
C SER A 33 -12.34 -9.76 2.65
N LEU A 34 -11.07 -9.45 2.94
CA LEU A 34 -10.36 -8.34 2.33
C LEU A 34 -9.52 -8.84 1.17
N PHE A 35 -9.81 -8.37 -0.04
CA PHE A 35 -9.02 -8.67 -1.23
C PHE A 35 -8.59 -7.42 -1.99
N GLN A 36 -9.03 -6.24 -1.55
CA GLN A 36 -8.79 -4.99 -2.27
C GLN A 36 -8.59 -3.83 -1.30
N LEU A 37 -7.58 -2.99 -1.56
CA LEU A 37 -7.36 -1.71 -0.90
C LEU A 37 -7.11 -0.66 -1.97
N CYS A 38 -7.79 0.48 -1.87
CA CYS A 38 -7.70 1.56 -2.85
C CYS A 38 -7.41 2.87 -2.14
N PHE A 39 -6.48 3.65 -2.67
CA PHE A 39 -6.28 5.03 -2.27
C PHE A 39 -5.89 5.88 -3.46
N ALA A 40 -6.71 6.91 -3.74
CA ALA A 40 -6.60 7.69 -4.97
C ALA A 40 -6.49 6.75 -6.18
N ASP A 41 -5.43 6.82 -6.97
CA ASP A 41 -5.16 5.98 -8.14
C ASP A 41 -4.41 4.66 -7.83
N ASP A 42 -3.97 4.45 -6.59
CA ASP A 42 -3.25 3.25 -6.19
C ASP A 42 -4.21 2.13 -5.73
N LEU A 43 -4.08 0.96 -6.36
CA LEU A 43 -4.89 -0.23 -6.10
C LEU A 43 -4.00 -1.40 -5.66
N PHE A 44 -4.30 -1.98 -4.51
CA PHE A 44 -3.74 -3.25 -4.05
C PHE A 44 -4.79 -4.34 -4.12
N LEU A 45 -4.44 -5.46 -4.76
CA LEU A 45 -5.28 -6.65 -4.84
C LEU A 45 -4.57 -7.81 -4.13
N PHE A 46 -5.29 -8.50 -3.25
CA PHE A 46 -4.78 -9.60 -2.42
C PHE A 46 -5.57 -10.86 -2.74
N CYS A 47 -4.86 -11.94 -3.09
CA CYS A 47 -5.45 -13.26 -3.28
C CYS A 47 -4.54 -14.33 -2.73
N LYS A 48 -5.06 -15.55 -2.63
CA LYS A 48 -4.22 -16.72 -2.45
C LYS A 48 -3.33 -16.91 -3.69
N ALA A 49 -2.08 -17.34 -3.47
CA ALA A 49 -1.12 -17.58 -4.54
C ALA A 49 -1.43 -18.90 -5.27
N ASP A 50 -2.54 -18.92 -5.99
CA ASP A 50 -3.00 -20.05 -6.80
C ASP A 50 -3.47 -19.57 -8.19
N VAL A 51 -3.36 -20.47 -9.16
CA VAL A 51 -3.69 -20.18 -10.56
C VAL A 51 -5.16 -19.83 -10.74
N SER A 52 -6.06 -20.44 -9.96
CA SER A 52 -7.50 -20.18 -10.05
C SER A 52 -7.83 -18.75 -9.62
N SER A 53 -7.39 -18.32 -8.43
CA SER A 53 -7.63 -16.95 -7.93
C SER A 53 -7.00 -15.88 -8.83
N VAL A 54 -5.80 -16.12 -9.34
CA VAL A 54 -5.12 -15.16 -10.23
C VAL A 54 -5.82 -15.05 -11.59
N ASN A 55 -6.37 -16.15 -12.11
CA ASN A 55 -7.20 -16.11 -13.31
C ASN A 55 -8.49 -15.32 -13.08
N VAL A 56 -9.12 -15.44 -11.91
CA VAL A 56 -10.29 -14.60 -11.55
C VAL A 56 -9.91 -13.12 -11.61
N PHE A 57 -8.77 -12.73 -11.03
CA PHE A 57 -8.28 -11.35 -11.11
C PHE A 57 -8.03 -10.90 -12.54
N LYS A 58 -7.37 -11.72 -13.37
CA LYS A 58 -7.12 -11.38 -14.78
C LYS A 58 -8.44 -11.15 -15.53
N ARG A 59 -9.42 -12.04 -15.36
CA ARG A 59 -10.76 -11.88 -15.97
C ARG A 59 -11.47 -10.62 -15.49
N GLY A 60 -11.46 -10.37 -14.17
CA GLY A 60 -12.07 -9.18 -13.58
C GLY A 60 -11.44 -7.89 -14.10
N LEU A 61 -10.11 -7.85 -14.19
CA LEU A 61 -9.36 -6.73 -14.76
C LEU A 61 -9.65 -6.54 -16.25
N ASP A 62 -9.66 -7.60 -17.05
CA ASP A 62 -9.95 -7.50 -18.48
C ASP A 62 -11.36 -7.00 -18.75
N MET A 63 -12.34 -7.48 -17.97
CA MET A 63 -13.72 -7.04 -18.07
C MET A 63 -13.86 -5.58 -17.62
N PHE A 64 -13.19 -5.21 -16.53
CA PHE A 64 -13.13 -3.83 -16.06
C PHE A 64 -12.50 -2.88 -17.08
N VAL A 65 -11.39 -3.28 -17.71
CA VAL A 65 -10.74 -2.53 -18.78
C VAL A 65 -11.70 -2.34 -19.96
N SER A 66 -12.44 -3.39 -20.34
CA SER A 66 -13.41 -3.32 -21.44
C SER A 66 -14.56 -2.34 -21.18
N MET A 67 -14.99 -2.22 -19.92
CA MET A 67 -16.11 -1.37 -19.53
C MET A 67 -15.69 0.08 -19.26
N SER A 68 -14.57 0.27 -18.57
CA SER A 68 -14.11 1.58 -18.10
C SER A 68 -13.07 2.24 -19.03
N SER A 69 -12.46 1.46 -19.93
CA SER A 69 -11.27 1.86 -20.69
C SER A 69 -10.08 2.31 -19.82
N LEU A 70 -10.09 1.98 -18.52
CA LEU A 70 -8.99 2.24 -17.60
C LEU A 70 -8.01 1.08 -17.62
N HIS A 71 -6.80 1.34 -18.08
CA HIS A 71 -5.74 0.36 -18.15
C HIS A 71 -4.80 0.46 -16.94
N ALA A 72 -4.46 -0.69 -16.35
CA ALA A 72 -3.37 -0.77 -15.39
C ALA A 72 -2.05 -0.38 -16.08
N ASN A 73 -1.21 0.41 -15.42
CA ASN A 73 0.08 0.82 -15.97
C ASN A 73 1.11 -0.29 -15.72
N PRO A 74 1.55 -1.06 -16.73
CA PRO A 74 2.43 -2.22 -16.53
C PRO A 74 3.80 -1.84 -15.95
N SER A 75 4.24 -0.58 -16.10
CA SER A 75 5.49 -0.09 -15.53
C SER A 75 5.39 0.29 -14.04
N LYS A 76 4.17 0.45 -13.52
CA LYS A 76 3.90 0.75 -12.09
C LYS A 76 3.20 -0.39 -11.37
N SER A 77 2.54 -1.29 -12.11
CA SER A 77 1.83 -2.44 -11.60
C SER A 77 2.79 -3.60 -11.42
N HIS A 78 2.86 -4.12 -10.20
CA HIS A 78 3.78 -5.20 -9.85
C HIS A 78 3.03 -6.35 -9.20
N LEU A 79 3.47 -7.58 -9.49
CA LEU A 79 3.04 -8.77 -8.78
C LEU A 79 3.99 -9.05 -7.63
N ILE A 80 3.47 -9.14 -6.41
CA ILE A 80 4.26 -9.44 -5.21
C ILE A 80 3.85 -10.83 -4.72
N ILE A 81 4.81 -11.76 -4.72
CA ILE A 81 4.58 -13.16 -4.36
C ILE A 81 5.23 -13.46 -3.02
N SER A 82 4.53 -14.19 -2.16
CA SER A 82 5.10 -14.69 -0.91
C SER A 82 6.21 -15.71 -1.19
N LYS A 83 7.26 -15.70 -0.37
CA LYS A 83 8.38 -16.64 -0.50
C LYS A 83 7.98 -18.11 -0.43
N SER A 84 6.83 -18.41 0.17
CA SER A 84 6.28 -19.75 0.28
C SER A 84 5.69 -20.31 -1.04
N SER A 85 5.57 -19.49 -2.07
CA SER A 85 4.82 -19.82 -3.29
C SER A 85 5.63 -19.56 -4.56
N TYR A 86 6.97 -19.65 -4.47
CA TYR A 86 7.87 -19.48 -5.61
C TYR A 86 7.68 -20.55 -6.70
N ASP A 87 7.20 -21.75 -6.35
CA ASP A 87 6.98 -22.82 -7.32
C ASP A 87 5.95 -22.48 -8.40
N VAL A 88 4.98 -21.60 -8.08
CA VAL A 88 3.95 -21.14 -9.02
C VAL A 88 4.26 -19.77 -9.62
N ARG A 89 5.38 -19.14 -9.25
CA ARG A 89 5.74 -17.75 -9.62
C ARG A 89 5.65 -17.49 -11.11
N ASP A 90 6.34 -18.30 -11.91
CA ASP A 90 6.46 -18.06 -13.35
C ASP A 90 5.10 -18.20 -14.05
N GLY A 91 4.25 -19.11 -13.56
CA GLY A 91 2.87 -19.25 -14.02
C GLY A 91 2.03 -18.01 -13.70
N LEU A 92 2.12 -17.49 -12.49
CA LEU A 92 1.36 -16.30 -12.08
C LEU A 92 1.80 -15.04 -12.83
N LEU A 93 3.11 -14.87 -13.03
CA LEU A 93 3.66 -13.77 -13.82
C LEU A 93 3.20 -13.83 -15.28
N THR A 94 3.15 -15.02 -15.87
CA THR A 94 2.68 -15.21 -17.25
C THR A 94 1.20 -14.87 -17.41
N ILE A 95 0.36 -15.21 -16.41
CA ILE A 95 -1.09 -14.95 -16.46
C ILE A 95 -1.41 -13.45 -16.37
N LEU A 96 -0.78 -12.75 -15.42
CA LEU A 96 -1.06 -11.32 -15.20
C LEU A 96 -0.27 -10.40 -16.14
N GLY A 97 0.90 -10.84 -16.62
CA GLY A 97 1.77 -10.04 -17.49
C GLY A 97 2.46 -8.86 -16.78
N PHE A 98 2.45 -8.84 -15.45
CA PHE A 98 3.15 -7.84 -14.64
C PHE A 98 4.55 -8.30 -14.27
N GLN A 99 5.44 -7.34 -14.04
CA GLN A 99 6.77 -7.63 -13.51
C GLN A 99 6.66 -8.00 -12.03
N GLU A 100 7.54 -8.89 -11.57
CA GLU A 100 7.66 -9.16 -10.15
C GLU A 100 8.18 -7.91 -9.43
N GLY A 101 7.48 -7.51 -8.37
CA GLY A 101 7.89 -6.43 -7.50
C GLY A 101 8.31 -6.93 -6.14
N HIS A 102 9.08 -6.11 -5.43
CA HIS A 102 9.34 -6.30 -4.02
C HIS A 102 8.41 -5.41 -3.20
N LEU A 103 7.95 -5.88 -2.04
CA LEU A 103 7.14 -5.11 -1.11
C LEU A 103 8.00 -4.07 -0.38
N SER A 104 8.48 -3.05 -1.10
CA SER A 104 9.01 -1.81 -0.52
C SER A 104 8.17 -0.61 -0.96
N VAL A 105 6.88 -0.83 -1.20
CA VAL A 105 5.97 0.20 -1.67
C VAL A 105 5.62 1.10 -0.49
N GLN A 106 5.82 2.41 -0.63
CA GLN A 106 5.35 3.38 0.34
C GLN A 106 3.86 3.66 0.06
N TYR A 107 2.99 3.41 1.04
CA TYR A 107 1.58 3.77 0.99
C TYR A 107 1.33 4.89 1.98
N LEU A 108 0.79 6.02 1.51
CA LEU A 108 0.59 7.23 2.34
C LEU A 108 1.87 7.78 2.99
N GLY A 109 3.03 7.53 2.37
CA GLY A 109 4.34 7.91 2.91
C GLY A 109 4.82 7.02 4.08
N LEU A 110 4.17 5.87 4.27
CA LEU A 110 4.53 4.83 5.22
C LEU A 110 4.99 3.59 4.44
N PRO A 111 6.07 2.90 4.84
CA PRO A 111 6.46 1.66 4.17
C PRO A 111 5.40 0.58 4.40
N LEU A 112 4.81 0.03 3.33
CA LEU A 112 3.97 -1.17 3.46
C LEU A 112 4.88 -2.35 3.77
N LEU A 113 4.78 -2.85 5.00
CA LEU A 113 5.58 -3.97 5.48
C LEU A 113 4.68 -5.20 5.62
N ALA A 114 5.10 -6.33 5.05
CA ALA A 114 4.44 -7.63 5.29
C ALA A 114 4.77 -8.21 6.69
N SER A 115 5.74 -7.61 7.38
CA SER A 115 6.28 -8.03 8.67
C SER A 115 6.09 -6.94 9.73
N ARG A 116 6.39 -7.28 10.99
CA ARG A 116 6.51 -6.30 12.07
C ARG A 116 7.56 -5.25 11.70
N LEU A 117 7.28 -4.00 12.09
CA LEU A 117 8.14 -2.86 11.80
C LEU A 117 9.52 -3.05 12.44
N MET A 118 10.59 -3.02 11.63
CA MET A 118 11.95 -2.99 12.13
C MET A 118 12.46 -1.55 12.22
N ILE A 119 13.45 -1.31 13.09
CA ILE A 119 14.09 0.00 13.26
C ILE A 119 14.67 0.52 11.92
N SER A 120 15.08 -0.38 11.02
CA SER A 120 15.51 -0.04 9.66
C SER A 120 14.44 0.66 8.83
N ASP A 121 13.17 0.35 9.08
CA ASP A 121 12.02 0.88 8.33
C ASP A 121 11.60 2.26 8.84
N CYS A 122 12.12 2.69 10.01
CA CYS A 122 11.96 4.05 10.55
C CYS A 122 12.96 5.07 9.96
N LYS A 123 13.91 4.64 9.13
CA LYS A 123 14.83 5.59 8.45
C LYS A 123 14.12 6.72 7.68
N PRO A 124 13.02 6.50 6.95
CA PRO A 124 12.30 7.56 6.25
C PRO A 124 11.71 8.59 7.22
N LEU A 125 11.20 8.12 8.37
CA LEU A 125 10.70 8.98 9.45
C LEU A 125 11.82 9.89 9.97
N LEU A 126 12.95 9.30 10.34
CA LEU A 126 14.12 10.03 10.84
C LEU A 126 14.64 11.07 9.83
N LEU A 127 14.69 10.72 8.54
CA LEU A 127 15.08 11.66 7.49
C LEU A 127 14.09 12.83 7.35
N LYS A 128 12.78 12.57 7.48
CA LYS A 128 11.72 13.59 7.38
C LYS A 128 11.70 14.53 8.58
N ILE A 129 11.98 14.02 9.78
CA ILE A 129 12.17 14.83 10.98
C ILE A 129 13.44 15.68 10.84
N ASN A 130 14.56 15.06 10.47
CA ASN A 130 15.84 15.77 10.30
C ASN A 130 15.79 16.85 9.22
N SER A 131 15.08 16.64 8.11
CA SER A 131 14.94 17.66 7.07
C SER A 131 14.15 18.88 7.54
N ARG A 132 13.09 18.67 8.35
CA ARG A 132 12.33 19.77 8.95
C ARG A 132 13.15 20.55 9.97
N ILE A 133 13.88 19.84 10.85
CA ILE A 133 14.78 20.46 11.83
C ILE A 133 15.87 21.29 11.13
N LYS A 134 16.51 20.74 10.09
CA LYS A 134 17.49 21.49 9.27
C LYS A 134 16.88 22.71 8.60
N GLY A 135 15.64 22.62 8.13
CA GLY A 135 14.90 23.77 7.58
C GLY A 135 14.65 24.89 8.60
N TRP A 136 14.71 24.60 9.90
CA TRP A 136 14.49 25.56 10.98
C TRP A 136 15.79 26.09 11.61
N GLN A 137 16.95 25.52 11.28
CA GLN A 137 18.25 25.91 11.87
C GLN A 137 18.64 27.38 11.59
N GLY A 138 17.92 28.09 10.71
CA GLY A 138 18.11 29.52 10.45
C GLY A 138 17.02 30.45 10.99
N ILE A 139 15.97 29.94 11.64
CA ILE A 139 14.84 30.76 12.11
C ILE A 139 15.08 31.17 13.57
N GLN A 140 15.23 32.46 13.83
CA GLN A 140 15.26 32.99 15.20
C GLN A 140 13.85 33.00 15.78
N LEU A 141 13.55 32.01 16.62
CA LEU A 141 12.27 31.88 17.31
C LEU A 141 12.48 32.08 18.81
N SER A 142 11.47 32.67 19.47
CA SER A 142 11.39 32.63 20.92
C SER A 142 11.25 31.18 21.39
N PHE A 143 11.59 30.89 22.66
CA PHE A 143 11.44 29.55 23.23
C PHE A 143 10.02 28.99 23.08
N ALA A 144 9.00 29.83 23.30
CA ALA A 144 7.60 29.46 23.07
C ALA A 144 7.32 29.18 21.58
N GLY A 145 7.89 29.98 20.67
CA GLY A 145 7.81 29.76 19.22
C GLY A 145 8.45 28.45 18.78
N GLN A 146 9.60 28.08 19.35
CA GLN A 146 10.25 26.79 19.09
C GLN A 146 9.38 25.61 19.54
N ILE A 147 8.78 25.69 20.74
CA ILE A 147 7.87 24.65 21.25
C ILE A 147 6.64 24.52 20.34
N GLN A 148 6.02 25.64 19.99
CA GLN A 148 4.81 25.64 19.16
C GLN A 148 5.09 25.08 17.76
N LEU A 149 6.24 25.45 17.17
CA LEU A 149 6.65 25.01 15.84
C LEU A 149 7.03 23.53 15.82
N THR A 150 7.71 23.05 16.87
CA THR A 150 7.98 21.63 17.07
C THR A 150 6.68 20.85 17.17
N LYS A 151 5.73 21.30 18.00
CA LYS A 151 4.44 20.64 18.17
C LYS A 151 3.62 20.62 16.87
N SER A 152 3.50 21.75 16.18
CA SER A 152 2.65 21.85 15.00
C SER A 152 3.18 21.07 13.79
N ALA A 153 4.50 20.89 13.68
CA ALA A 153 5.11 20.26 12.52
C ALA A 153 5.61 18.82 12.75
N LEU A 154 5.92 18.42 13.98
CA LEU A 154 6.36 17.04 14.30
C LEU A 154 5.23 16.17 14.84
N MET A 155 4.34 16.67 15.71
CA MET A 155 3.26 15.84 16.27
C MET A 155 2.37 15.20 15.19
N PRO A 156 1.99 15.87 14.07
CA PRO A 156 1.19 15.21 13.04
C PRO A 156 1.92 14.04 12.37
N ILE A 157 3.25 14.11 12.28
CA ILE A 157 4.07 13.04 11.70
C ILE A 157 4.10 11.85 12.64
N ASP A 158 4.35 12.09 13.93
CA ASP A 158 4.42 11.05 14.96
C ASP A 158 3.07 10.37 15.14
N VAL A 159 1.97 11.13 15.19
CA VAL A 159 0.61 10.60 15.30
C VAL A 159 0.27 9.74 14.08
N ASN A 160 0.63 10.17 12.86
CA ASN A 160 0.38 9.38 11.65
C ASN A 160 1.12 8.02 11.67
N TRP A 161 2.37 8.00 12.14
CA TRP A 161 3.14 6.76 12.29
C TRP A 161 2.62 5.87 13.43
N ALA A 162 2.21 6.48 14.55
CA ALA A 162 1.66 5.76 15.71
C ALA A 162 0.30 5.12 15.40
N MET A 163 -0.52 5.72 14.55
CA MET A 163 -1.78 5.12 14.09
C MET A 163 -1.56 3.93 13.15
N ALA A 164 -0.52 3.98 12.32
CA ALA A 164 -0.24 2.93 11.34
C ALA A 164 0.55 1.75 11.93
N PHE A 165 1.39 2.00 12.94
CA PHE A 165 2.32 1.00 13.46
C PHE A 165 2.43 1.04 14.99
N LEU A 166 2.58 -0.15 15.58
CA LEU A 166 3.08 -0.27 16.95
C LEU A 166 4.56 0.14 16.97
N LEU A 167 4.82 1.42 17.29
CA LEU A 167 6.17 1.96 17.39
C LEU A 167 6.96 1.20 18.48
N THR A 168 8.00 0.50 18.07
CA THR A 168 8.90 -0.20 19.00
C THR A 168 9.67 0.82 19.86
N LYS A 169 9.75 0.58 21.17
CA LYS A 169 10.37 1.49 22.17
C LYS A 169 11.78 2.00 21.81
N GLY A 170 12.53 1.29 20.96
CA GLY A 170 13.88 1.70 20.53
C GLY A 170 13.95 2.90 19.57
N VAL A 171 12.82 3.41 19.07
CA VAL A 171 12.76 4.61 18.19
C VAL A 171 12.38 5.87 18.98
N ILE A 172 11.91 5.72 20.22
CA ILE A 172 11.35 6.80 21.05
C ILE A 172 12.34 7.24 22.15
N GLN A 173 13.54 6.66 22.21
CA GLN A 173 14.57 7.01 23.19
C GLN A 173 15.54 8.06 22.66
#